data_AF-A0A4U5NHH4-F1
#
_entry.id   AF-A0A4U5NHH4-F1
#
_cell.length_a   1.000
_cell.length_b   1.000
_cell.length_c   1.000
_cell.angle_alpha   90.00
_cell.angle_beta   90.00
_cell.angle_gamma   90.00
#
_symmetry.space_group_name_H-M   'P 1'
#
loop_
_entity.id
_entity.type
_entity.pdbx_description
1 polymer ?
#
loop_
_entity_poly.entity_id
_entity_poly.type
_entity_poly.pdbx_seq_one_letter_code
_entity_poly.pdbx_strand_id
1 'polypeptide(L)'
;MIARMHRKVAWLSCALGMTLKMRVLVFLVLFAFCGAFSQRLYYPPPASHLKMDRSCVQSDDVKHDSRFDCRGAKFQVSRGFFQPCSQHAHCYDSREPSDWCVMAPEFMWTNWGCHCDKKLGSCIIERFNRRSQEMQWAFCTPKREFYCESRQYQWMRPKQ
;
A
#
# COMPACT_ATOMS: atom_id res chain seq x y z
N MET A 1 -17.47 39.39 -7.21
CA MET A 1 -18.89 39.78 -7.40
C MET A 1 -19.30 39.34 -8.81
N ILE A 2 -20.11 38.27 -8.92
CA ILE A 2 -21.46 38.22 -9.57
C ILE A 2 -21.42 38.75 -11.02
N ALA A 3 -21.75 38.04 -12.11
CA ALA A 3 -22.90 37.18 -12.39
C ALA A 3 -22.56 36.21 -13.56
N ARG A 4 -22.97 34.94 -13.55
CA ARG A 4 -24.24 34.42 -14.14
C ARG A 4 -24.58 35.02 -15.51
N MET A 5 -24.51 34.19 -16.54
CA MET A 5 -25.28 34.38 -17.77
C MET A 5 -25.97 33.08 -18.18
N HIS A 6 -27.15 33.26 -18.77
CA HIS A 6 -28.29 32.37 -18.73
C HIS A 6 -28.33 31.28 -19.80
N ARG A 7 -29.00 30.19 -19.41
CA ARG A 7 -29.83 29.25 -20.17
C ARG A 7 -30.18 29.66 -21.60
N LYS A 8 -30.06 28.71 -22.53
CA LYS A 8 -31.14 28.41 -23.49
C LYS A 8 -31.41 26.92 -23.52
N VAL A 9 -32.64 26.60 -23.13
CA VAL A 9 -33.32 25.33 -23.26
C VAL A 9 -33.90 25.30 -24.67
N ALA A 10 -33.66 24.23 -25.42
CA ALA A 10 -34.41 23.91 -26.63
C ALA A 10 -34.83 22.44 -26.54
N TRP A 11 -36.13 22.24 -26.32
CA TRP A 11 -36.81 20.96 -26.46
C TRP A 11 -36.96 20.65 -27.95
N LEU A 12 -36.67 19.42 -28.34
CA LEU A 12 -37.33 18.78 -29.48
C LEU A 12 -37.44 17.29 -29.18
N SER A 13 -38.65 16.93 -28.76
CA SER A 13 -39.13 15.57 -28.62
C SER A 13 -39.23 14.94 -30.01
N CYS A 14 -38.58 13.79 -30.21
CA CYS A 14 -38.98 12.81 -31.21
C CYS A 14 -39.09 11.46 -30.51
N ALA A 15 -40.28 11.19 -29.96
CA ALA A 15 -40.72 9.85 -29.66
C ALA A 15 -41.40 9.30 -30.92
N LEU A 16 -40.93 8.16 -31.43
CA LEU A 16 -41.73 7.17 -32.17
C LEU A 16 -40.85 5.95 -32.49
N GLY A 17 -41.30 4.77 -32.06
CA GLY A 17 -40.80 3.48 -32.57
C GLY A 17 -40.08 2.56 -31.58
N MET A 18 -40.69 2.28 -30.42
CA MET A 18 -40.26 1.16 -29.56
C MET A 18 -40.89 -0.15 -30.06
N THR A 19 -40.14 -1.01 -30.73
CA THR A 19 -40.46 -2.45 -30.78
C THR A 19 -39.95 -3.11 -29.50
N LEU A 20 -40.88 -3.25 -28.57
CA LEU A 20 -40.76 -3.75 -27.22
C LEU A 20 -40.60 -5.29 -27.20
N LYS A 21 -39.41 -5.83 -27.53
CA LYS A 21 -39.10 -7.25 -27.21
C LYS A 21 -37.62 -7.67 -27.17
N MET A 22 -36.67 -6.79 -27.50
CA MET A 22 -35.24 -7.17 -27.59
C MET A 22 -34.28 -6.25 -26.84
N ARG A 23 -34.73 -5.59 -25.77
CA ARG A 23 -33.89 -4.70 -24.93
C ARG A 23 -33.60 -5.21 -23.51
N VAL A 24 -34.20 -6.33 -23.10
CA VAL A 24 -33.99 -6.85 -21.73
C VAL A 24 -32.67 -7.60 -21.58
N LEU A 25 -32.14 -8.23 -22.63
CA LEU A 25 -30.88 -8.99 -22.52
C LEU A 25 -29.60 -8.18 -22.71
N VAL A 26 -29.64 -7.02 -23.39
CA VAL A 26 -28.41 -6.27 -23.71
C VAL A 26 -28.03 -5.27 -22.60
N PHE A 27 -28.98 -4.81 -21.78
CA PHE A 27 -28.70 -3.89 -20.68
C PHE A 27 -28.21 -4.57 -19.39
N LEU A 28 -28.35 -5.89 -19.25
CA LEU A 28 -27.88 -6.61 -18.06
C LEU A 28 -26.43 -7.12 -18.16
N VAL A 29 -25.75 -6.97 -19.29
CA VAL A 29 -24.38 -7.48 -19.48
C VAL A 29 -23.31 -6.38 -19.43
N LEU A 30 -23.69 -5.09 -19.49
CA LEU A 30 -22.71 -3.98 -19.56
C LEU A 30 -22.37 -3.31 -18.22
N PHE A 31 -22.97 -3.71 -17.09
CA PHE A 31 -22.71 -3.14 -15.76
C PHE A 31 -21.92 -4.05 -14.80
N ALA A 32 -21.23 -5.09 -15.31
CA ALA A 32 -20.59 -6.10 -14.46
C ALA A 32 -19.05 -6.17 -14.56
N PHE A 33 -18.38 -5.13 -15.08
CA PHE A 33 -16.91 -5.05 -15.04
C PHE A 33 -16.44 -3.72 -14.45
N CYS A 34 -16.94 -3.38 -13.26
CA CYS A 34 -16.19 -2.50 -12.37
C CYS A 34 -15.05 -3.35 -11.80
N GLY A 35 -13.95 -3.48 -12.55
CA GLY A 35 -12.76 -4.17 -12.10
C GLY A 35 -12.35 -3.61 -10.74
N ALA A 36 -12.29 -4.46 -9.73
CA ALA A 36 -11.78 -4.11 -8.42
C ALA A 36 -10.29 -3.76 -8.59
N PHE A 37 -10.01 -2.49 -8.86
CA PHE A 37 -8.67 -1.93 -8.73
C PHE A 37 -8.30 -2.09 -7.25
N SER A 38 -7.54 -3.14 -6.94
CA SER A 38 -6.97 -3.34 -5.61
C SER A 38 -6.01 -2.17 -5.37
N GLN A 39 -6.49 -1.13 -4.69
CA GLN A 39 -5.68 0.01 -4.32
C GLN A 39 -4.62 -0.46 -3.32
N ARG A 40 -3.35 -0.43 -3.72
CA ARG A 40 -2.23 -0.73 -2.82
C ARG A 40 -2.13 0.36 -1.76
N LEU A 41 -1.99 -0.04 -0.50
CA LEU A 41 -1.83 0.88 0.62
C LEU A 41 -0.34 1.01 0.97
N TYR A 42 0.25 2.17 0.72
CA TYR A 42 1.67 2.47 0.97
C TYR A 42 1.93 3.15 2.32
N TYR A 43 0.87 3.58 3.00
CA TYR A 43 0.93 4.29 4.28
C TYR A 43 0.38 3.43 5.40
N PRO A 44 0.72 3.72 6.67
CA PRO A 44 0.22 2.95 7.80
C PRO A 44 -1.31 2.89 7.80
N PRO A 45 -1.88 1.75 8.24
CA PRO A 45 -3.32 1.61 8.32
C PRO A 45 -3.90 2.60 9.34
N PRO A 46 -5.15 3.04 9.19
CA PRO A 46 -5.79 3.91 10.18
C PRO A 46 -5.84 3.23 11.55
N ALA A 47 -5.88 4.02 12.63
CA ALA A 47 -5.87 3.54 14.01
C ALA A 47 -6.96 2.49 14.30
N SER A 48 -8.10 2.55 13.61
CA SER A 48 -9.20 1.60 13.70
C SER A 48 -8.85 0.16 13.28
N HIS A 49 -7.76 -0.04 12.53
CA HIS A 49 -7.31 -1.35 12.06
C HIS A 49 -6.16 -1.92 12.89
N LEU A 50 -5.68 -1.18 13.90
CA LEU A 50 -4.62 -1.65 14.78
C LEU A 50 -5.14 -2.74 15.72
N LYS A 51 -4.36 -3.79 15.86
CA LYS A 51 -4.63 -4.90 16.78
C LYS A 51 -3.97 -4.60 18.12
N MET A 52 -4.72 -4.82 19.20
CA MET A 52 -4.17 -4.76 20.55
C MET A 52 -3.56 -6.11 20.92
N ASP A 53 -2.23 -6.17 20.93
CA ASP A 53 -1.48 -7.32 21.43
C ASP A 53 -0.67 -6.91 22.66
N ARG A 54 -0.78 -7.69 23.75
CA ARG A 54 -0.11 -7.42 25.03
C ARG A 54 1.41 -7.58 24.98
N SER A 55 1.93 -8.28 23.97
CA SER A 55 3.36 -8.45 23.74
C SER A 55 4.01 -7.24 23.06
N CYS A 56 3.22 -6.29 22.55
CA CYS A 56 3.74 -5.05 21.99
C CYS A 56 4.09 -4.03 23.08
N VAL A 57 4.87 -3.01 22.70
CA VAL A 57 5.11 -1.84 23.55
C VAL A 57 3.78 -1.18 23.92
N GLN A 58 3.54 -1.00 25.22
CA GLN A 58 2.26 -0.53 25.76
C GLN A 58 2.22 0.96 26.11
N SER A 59 3.24 1.75 25.74
CA SER A 59 3.17 3.21 25.94
C SER A 59 2.05 3.81 25.10
N ASP A 60 1.28 4.73 25.66
CA ASP A 60 0.08 5.28 25.00
C ASP A 60 0.41 5.94 23.66
N ASP A 61 1.56 6.60 23.57
CA ASP A 61 2.08 7.24 22.35
C ASP A 61 2.37 6.24 21.21
N VAL A 62 2.73 5.00 21.56
CA VAL A 62 3.06 3.95 20.59
C VAL A 62 1.84 3.10 20.30
N LYS A 63 1.09 2.68 21.32
CA LYS A 63 0.02 1.69 21.22
C LYS A 63 -1.06 2.08 20.21
N HIS A 64 -1.45 3.35 20.19
CA HIS A 64 -2.56 3.85 19.36
C HIS A 64 -2.11 4.55 18.07
N ASP A 65 -0.80 4.68 17.85
CA ASP A 65 -0.26 5.36 16.69
C ASP A 65 0.28 4.35 15.67
N SER A 66 -0.37 4.30 14.50
CA SER A 66 0.00 3.44 13.37
C SER A 66 1.38 3.77 12.79
N ARG A 67 1.97 4.93 13.09
CA ARG A 67 3.34 5.28 12.69
C ARG A 67 4.37 4.45 13.44
N PHE A 68 4.00 3.79 14.53
CA PHE A 68 4.87 2.87 15.24
C PHE A 68 4.44 1.42 15.02
N ASP A 69 5.40 0.50 14.95
CA ASP A 69 5.12 -0.92 14.94
C ASP A 69 4.91 -1.48 16.37
N CYS A 70 4.82 -2.81 16.50
CA CYS A 70 4.67 -3.48 17.80
C CYS A 70 5.90 -3.27 18.72
N ARG A 71 7.09 -3.01 18.16
CA ARG A 71 8.34 -2.82 18.88
C ARG A 71 8.70 -1.35 19.11
N GLY A 72 7.89 -0.41 18.60
CA GLY A 72 8.11 1.02 18.72
C GLY A 72 9.05 1.61 17.67
N ALA A 73 9.38 0.88 16.60
CA ALA A 73 10.09 1.46 15.46
C ALA A 73 9.19 2.46 14.74
N LYS A 74 9.78 3.46 14.07
CA LYS A 74 9.07 4.55 13.39
C LYS A 74 8.90 4.28 11.90
N PHE A 75 7.72 4.55 11.37
CA PHE A 75 7.39 4.34 9.98
C PHE A 75 8.26 5.19 9.06
N GLN A 76 8.68 4.60 7.95
CA GLN A 76 9.37 5.26 6.85
C GLN A 76 8.66 4.94 5.55
N VAL A 77 8.44 5.98 4.75
CA VAL A 77 7.87 5.85 3.40
C VAL A 77 8.85 5.04 2.54
N SER A 78 8.32 4.05 1.82
CA SER A 78 9.09 3.17 0.94
C SER A 78 8.23 2.69 -0.23
N ARG A 79 8.79 1.81 -1.08
CA ARG A 79 8.06 1.14 -2.17
C ARG A 79 7.32 -0.12 -1.74
N GLY A 80 7.39 -0.50 -0.46
CA GLY A 80 6.59 -1.58 0.09
C GLY A 80 5.14 -1.17 0.28
N PHE A 81 4.26 -2.16 0.39
CA PHE A 81 2.82 -1.90 0.60
C PHE A 81 2.22 -2.91 1.56
N PHE A 82 1.08 -2.55 2.13
CA PHE A 82 0.34 -3.36 3.09
C PHE A 82 0.06 -4.76 2.54
N GLN A 83 0.48 -5.76 3.31
CA GLN A 83 0.28 -7.17 3.01
C GLN A 83 -0.27 -7.85 4.27
N PRO A 84 -1.57 -8.18 4.30
CA PRO A 84 -2.22 -8.67 5.51
C PRO A 84 -1.57 -9.96 6.02
N CYS A 85 -1.35 -10.02 7.33
CA CYS A 85 -0.80 -11.21 7.99
C CYS A 85 -1.45 -11.45 9.36
N SER A 86 -1.43 -12.71 9.77
CA SER A 86 -1.74 -13.16 11.13
C SER A 86 -0.62 -13.99 11.73
N GLN A 87 0.30 -14.51 10.90
CA GLN A 87 1.41 -15.35 11.30
C GLN A 87 2.66 -14.97 10.52
N HIS A 88 3.84 -15.19 11.12
CA HIS A 88 5.13 -14.89 10.50
C HIS A 88 5.31 -15.62 9.14
N ALA A 89 4.78 -16.83 9.01
CA ALA A 89 4.87 -17.63 7.79
C ALA A 89 4.25 -16.95 6.55
N HIS A 90 3.27 -16.05 6.72
CA HIS A 90 2.68 -15.30 5.60
C HIS A 90 3.70 -14.34 4.94
N CYS A 91 4.78 -14.01 5.65
CA CYS A 91 5.79 -13.07 5.18
C CYS A 91 7.05 -13.75 4.62
N TYR A 92 7.11 -15.08 4.55
CA TYR A 92 8.28 -15.80 4.02
C TYR A 92 8.57 -15.50 2.55
N ASP A 93 7.53 -15.26 1.76
CA ASP A 93 7.66 -14.85 0.35
C ASP A 93 7.65 -13.33 0.16
N SER A 94 8.00 -12.59 1.20
CA SER A 94 8.22 -11.14 1.14
C SER A 94 9.70 -10.79 1.22
N ARG A 95 10.06 -9.68 0.60
CA ARG A 95 11.38 -9.04 0.64
C ARG A 95 11.26 -7.63 1.20
N GLU A 96 12.38 -7.06 1.58
CA GLU A 96 12.50 -5.65 1.90
C GLU A 96 11.93 -4.78 0.76
N PRO A 97 11.47 -3.56 1.06
CA PRO A 97 11.03 -2.67 -0.01
C PRO A 97 12.21 -2.37 -0.95
N SER A 98 11.92 -2.28 -2.25
CA SER A 98 12.96 -2.20 -3.29
C SER A 98 13.95 -1.04 -3.13
N ASP A 99 13.54 0.06 -2.50
CA ASP A 99 14.38 1.22 -2.16
C ASP A 99 15.29 0.99 -0.94
N TRP A 100 15.11 -0.11 -0.20
CA TRP A 100 15.96 -0.54 0.90
C TRP A 100 16.90 -1.69 0.53
N CYS A 101 16.79 -2.25 -0.68
CA CYS A 101 17.63 -3.37 -1.10
C CYS A 101 19.13 -3.06 -1.00
N VAL A 102 19.55 -1.88 -1.46
CA VAL A 102 20.92 -1.39 -1.29
C VAL A 102 20.95 -0.49 -0.05
N MET A 103 21.36 -1.07 1.07
CA MET A 103 21.44 -0.37 2.34
C MET A 103 22.56 0.67 2.34
N ALA A 104 22.25 1.92 2.68
CA ALA A 104 23.26 2.96 2.88
C ALA A 104 24.05 2.71 4.18
N PRO A 105 25.31 3.18 4.29
CA PRO A 105 26.19 2.85 5.41
C PRO A 105 25.65 3.25 6.79
N GLU A 106 24.81 4.26 6.91
CA GLU A 106 24.22 4.69 8.18
C GLU A 106 23.18 3.72 8.72
N PHE A 107 22.66 2.80 7.90
CA PHE A 107 21.65 1.84 8.31
C PHE A 107 22.26 0.48 8.66
N MET A 108 21.58 -0.24 9.54
CA MET A 108 21.89 -1.64 9.88
C MET A 108 20.60 -2.45 9.89
N TRP A 109 20.62 -3.63 9.30
CA TRP A 109 19.51 -4.56 9.42
C TRP A 109 19.36 -5.03 10.86
N THR A 110 18.11 -5.22 11.28
CA THR A 110 17.85 -6.03 12.48
C THR A 110 18.08 -7.51 12.16
N ASN A 111 18.11 -8.37 13.18
CA ASN A 111 18.19 -9.82 12.97
C ASN A 111 16.89 -10.41 12.37
N TRP A 112 15.90 -9.58 12.07
CA TRP A 112 14.59 -9.98 11.58
C TRP A 112 14.46 -9.54 10.12
N GLY A 113 14.22 -10.50 9.23
CA GLY A 113 13.75 -10.19 7.89
C GLY A 113 12.30 -9.67 7.90
N CYS A 114 11.64 -9.77 6.76
CA CYS A 114 10.20 -9.53 6.68
C CYS A 114 9.46 -10.44 7.67
N HIS A 115 8.65 -9.83 8.52
CA HIS A 115 7.90 -10.53 9.56
C HIS A 115 6.50 -9.93 9.72
N CYS A 116 5.61 -10.72 10.31
CA CYS A 116 4.26 -10.25 10.59
C CYS A 116 4.27 -9.41 11.86
N ASP A 117 3.97 -8.12 11.72
CA ASP A 117 3.77 -7.27 12.88
C ASP A 117 2.38 -7.50 13.47
N LYS A 118 2.34 -7.86 14.75
CA LYS A 118 1.08 -8.24 15.40
C LYS A 118 0.13 -7.06 15.59
N LYS A 119 0.64 -5.83 15.69
CA LYS A 119 -0.15 -4.60 15.89
C LYS A 119 -0.73 -4.11 14.56
N LEU A 120 0.10 -4.01 13.52
CA LEU A 120 -0.27 -3.54 12.19
C LEU A 120 -1.01 -4.62 11.40
N GLY A 121 -0.81 -5.89 11.73
CA GLY A 121 -1.39 -7.02 11.00
C GLY A 121 -0.87 -7.09 9.56
N SER A 122 0.36 -6.64 9.31
CA SER A 122 0.98 -6.61 7.98
C SER A 122 2.43 -7.09 8.03
N CYS A 123 2.92 -7.59 6.90
CA CYS A 123 4.34 -7.87 6.71
C CYS A 123 5.15 -6.57 6.68
N ILE A 124 6.07 -6.42 7.63
CA ILE A 124 7.00 -5.29 7.73
C ILE A 124 8.43 -5.78 7.85
N ILE A 125 9.37 -4.86 7.65
CA ILE A 125 10.79 -5.06 7.95
C ILE A 125 11.33 -3.85 8.71
N GLU A 126 12.29 -4.09 9.58
CA GLU A 126 12.92 -3.08 10.42
C GLU A 126 14.42 -2.93 10.13
N ARG A 127 14.91 -1.71 10.28
CA ARG A 127 16.34 -1.36 10.26
C ARG A 127 16.64 -0.31 11.33
N PHE A 128 17.87 -0.30 11.81
CA PHE A 128 18.38 0.72 12.72
C PHE A 128 19.09 1.82 11.93
N ASN A 129 18.78 3.09 12.22
CA ASN A 129 19.52 4.24 11.68
C ASN A 129 20.55 4.72 12.71
N ARG A 130 21.83 4.47 12.44
CA ARG A 130 22.93 4.85 13.33
C ARG A 130 23.08 6.36 13.50
N ARG A 131 22.67 7.15 12.50
CA ARG A 131 22.79 8.61 12.54
C ARG A 131 21.74 9.22 13.46
N SER A 132 20.48 8.78 13.37
CA SER A 132 19.41 9.30 14.26
C SER A 132 19.26 8.51 15.56
N GLN A 133 19.93 7.36 15.67
CA GLN A 133 19.77 6.40 16.78
C GLN A 133 18.33 5.88 16.93
N GLU A 134 17.60 5.77 15.81
CA GLU A 134 16.19 5.35 15.80
C GLU A 134 16.02 4.01 15.08
N MET A 135 15.09 3.20 15.59
CA MET A 135 14.54 2.05 14.86
C MET A 135 13.51 2.54 13.84
N GLN A 136 13.59 2.02 12.62
CA GLN A 136 12.71 2.36 11.51
C GLN A 136 12.06 1.10 10.95
N TRP A 137 10.79 1.21 10.54
CA TRP A 137 10.10 0.13 9.82
C TRP A 137 9.48 0.62 8.52
N ALA A 138 9.29 -0.31 7.61
CA ALA A 138 8.53 -0.11 6.39
C ALA A 138 7.81 -1.40 5.97
N PHE A 139 6.82 -1.28 5.10
CA PHE A 139 6.17 -2.46 4.52
C PHE A 139 7.15 -3.27 3.67
N CYS A 140 6.93 -4.58 3.65
CA CYS A 140 7.62 -5.46 2.73
C CYS A 140 7.01 -5.40 1.32
N THR A 141 7.74 -5.96 0.34
CA THR A 141 7.28 -6.17 -1.04
C THR A 141 7.17 -7.66 -1.32
N PRO A 142 6.11 -8.18 -1.97
CA PRO A 142 6.06 -9.57 -2.38
C PRO A 142 7.27 -9.92 -3.25
N LYS A 143 7.90 -11.07 -3.04
CA LYS A 143 9.11 -11.51 -3.75
C LYS A 143 8.95 -11.48 -5.28
N ARG A 144 7.75 -11.79 -5.79
CA ARG A 144 7.42 -11.73 -7.22
C ARG A 144 7.42 -10.32 -7.83
N GLU A 145 7.29 -9.30 -6.99
CA GLU A 145 7.25 -7.87 -7.37
C GLU A 145 8.49 -7.12 -6.89
N PHE A 146 9.36 -7.81 -6.15
CA PHE A 146 10.61 -7.26 -5.66
C PHE A 146 11.60 -7.10 -6.81
N TYR A 147 12.18 -5.91 -6.91
CA TYR A 147 13.34 -5.64 -7.73
C TYR A 147 14.39 -4.87 -6.95
N CYS A 148 15.67 -5.14 -7.22
CA CYS A 148 16.78 -4.41 -6.62
C CYS A 148 17.52 -3.65 -7.72
N GLU A 149 17.29 -2.34 -7.79
CA GLU A 149 18.02 -1.50 -8.74
C GLU A 149 19.34 -1.06 -8.12
N SER A 150 20.37 -1.90 -8.24
CA SER A 150 21.73 -1.49 -7.93
C SER A 150 22.21 -0.56 -9.05
N ARG A 151 22.23 0.76 -8.79
CA ARG A 151 22.76 1.77 -9.74
C ARG A 151 24.21 1.52 -10.19
N GLN A 152 24.92 0.59 -9.56
CA GLN A 152 26.23 0.11 -10.03
C GLN A 152 26.19 -0.70 -11.34
N TYR A 153 25.03 -1.20 -11.78
CA TYR A 153 24.93 -2.01 -13.02
C TYR A 153 24.19 -1.32 -14.18
N GLN A 154 23.75 -0.07 -14.00
CA GLN A 154 23.08 0.67 -15.08
C GLN A 154 24.07 1.11 -16.18
N TRP A 155 25.36 1.21 -15.87
CA TRP A 155 26.46 1.50 -16.82
C TRP A 155 27.09 0.25 -17.44
N MET A 156 26.75 -0.96 -16.98
CA MET A 156 27.28 -2.23 -17.48
C MET A 156 26.29 -3.02 -18.36
N ARG A 157 25.10 -2.46 -18.66
CA ARG A 157 24.23 -3.04 -19.69
C ARG A 157 24.75 -2.64 -21.08
N PRO A 158 25.25 -3.56 -21.93
CA PRO A 158 25.38 -3.25 -23.33
C PRO A 158 23.99 -2.87 -23.85
N LYS A 159 23.91 -1.75 -24.56
CA LYS A 159 22.70 -1.41 -25.32
C LYS A 159 22.44 -2.56 -26.29
N GLN A 160 21.27 -3.19 -26.17
CA GLN A 160 20.72 -4.02 -27.24
C GLN A 160 20.30 -3.13 -28.40
#